data_AF-I0R6K8-F1
#
_entry.id   AF-I0R6K8-F1
#
_cell.length_a   1.000
_cell.length_b   1.000
_cell.length_c   1.000
_cell.angle_alpha   90.00
_cell.angle_beta   90.00
_cell.angle_gamma   90.00
#
_symmetry.space_group_name_H-M   'P 1'
#
loop_
_entity.id
_entity.type
_entity.pdbx_description
1 polymer ?
#
loop_
_entity_poly.entity_id
_entity_poly.type
_entity_poly.pdbx_seq_one_letter_code
_entity_poly.pdbx_strand_id
1 'polypeptide(L)'
;MLKIYGSSMCPDCIYCKEAFDKEGIKYEFIDINSDLKLFKEFLKLRDNSPVFDICKEKGYIGIPAIVSEDGKISLDTEEYLAEIKETNVKVIEDTEPDNRPVTKEEIVKALTEIGLTRADNVMVHASLSKLGYVCGGAQTVIEAIMETVGDEGSIMMPAQSWKNLDPDAGVHWTVGRKYWQIIRDNWPAYDKKLTPTNSMGAVAEMFRLWEGTVRSDHPARSVAAWGKNALYLTKNHDLSDILGKASPVGRLYELDGKVLLIGVGYDKNTSLHLADTVANYVGKHNVTEHSAIMEEGKRVWKAYETLYVNGEDFNEIGEAFERERDVKKVKLGNCEIRLMRQRDLVDFAKKWIEENRR
;
A
#
# COMPACT_ATOMS: atom_id res chain seq x y z
N MET A 1 -5.95 7.57 35.78
CA MET A 1 -6.02 6.42 34.85
C MET A 1 -7.39 5.78 35.01
N LEU A 2 -8.10 5.59 33.90
CA LEU A 2 -9.38 4.90 33.86
C LEU A 2 -9.22 3.46 34.39
N LYS A 3 -10.19 2.99 35.20
CA LYS A 3 -10.21 1.65 35.77
C LYS A 3 -11.41 0.87 35.28
N ILE A 4 -11.23 -0.41 34.99
CA ILE A 4 -12.34 -1.33 34.66
C ILE A 4 -12.31 -2.47 35.66
N TYR A 5 -13.30 -2.53 36.56
CA TYR A 5 -13.50 -3.68 37.42
C TYR A 5 -14.29 -4.74 36.66
N GLY A 6 -13.75 -5.95 36.59
CA GLY A 6 -14.37 -7.02 35.83
C GLY A 6 -13.85 -8.39 36.18
N SER A 7 -14.25 -9.38 35.39
CA SER A 7 -13.78 -10.75 35.50
C SER A 7 -13.43 -11.27 34.12
N SER A 8 -12.32 -11.98 34.00
CA SER A 8 -11.97 -12.71 32.79
C SER A 8 -12.97 -13.83 32.42
N MET A 9 -13.88 -14.18 33.35
CA MET A 9 -14.95 -15.15 33.13
C MET A 9 -16.26 -14.52 32.66
N CYS A 10 -16.35 -13.19 32.57
CA CYS A 10 -17.56 -12.47 32.18
C CYS A 10 -17.48 -12.06 30.69
N PRO A 11 -18.41 -12.53 29.82
CA PRO A 11 -18.45 -12.14 28.41
C PRO A 11 -18.51 -10.63 28.19
N ASP A 12 -19.29 -9.91 29.00
CA ASP A 12 -19.44 -8.45 28.88
C ASP A 12 -18.13 -7.72 29.24
N CYS A 13 -17.34 -8.26 30.17
CA CYS A 13 -16.01 -7.73 30.48
C CYS A 13 -15.01 -7.99 29.35
N ILE A 14 -15.11 -9.13 28.66
CA ILE A 14 -14.27 -9.43 27.49
C ILE A 14 -14.60 -8.45 26.36
N TYR A 15 -15.88 -8.27 26.05
CA TYR A 15 -16.34 -7.30 25.06
C TYR A 15 -15.86 -5.88 25.38
N CYS A 16 -16.00 -5.47 26.64
CA CYS A 16 -15.58 -4.13 27.09
C CYS A 16 -14.09 -3.88 26.84
N LYS A 17 -13.23 -4.86 27.14
CA LYS A 17 -11.79 -4.78 26.86
C LYS A 17 -11.50 -4.65 25.37
N GLU A 18 -12.08 -5.54 24.55
CA GLU A 18 -11.89 -5.51 23.10
C GLU A 18 -12.34 -4.18 22.48
N ALA A 19 -13.46 -3.62 22.96
CA ALA A 19 -13.98 -2.34 22.50
C ALA A 19 -13.04 -1.17 22.88
N PHE A 20 -12.51 -1.15 24.10
CA PHE A 20 -11.56 -0.12 24.54
C PHE A 20 -10.22 -0.22 23.82
N ASP A 21 -9.70 -1.44 23.64
CA ASP A 21 -8.47 -1.70 22.89
C ASP A 21 -8.59 -1.24 21.43
N LYS A 22 -9.73 -1.51 20.79
CA LYS A 22 -10.03 -1.07 19.41
C LYS A 22 -10.06 0.45 19.27
N GLU A 23 -10.56 1.15 20.27
CA GLU A 23 -10.61 2.62 20.29
C GLU A 23 -9.30 3.24 20.80
N GLY A 24 -8.29 2.43 21.16
CA GLY A 24 -7.00 2.90 21.65
C GLY A 24 -7.04 3.55 23.04
N ILE A 25 -8.10 3.27 23.82
CA ILE A 25 -8.30 3.85 25.16
C ILE A 25 -7.43 3.10 26.15
N LYS A 26 -6.61 3.82 26.93
CA LYS A 26 -5.78 3.22 27.98
C LYS A 26 -6.56 3.07 29.27
N TYR A 27 -6.47 1.88 29.88
CA TYR A 27 -7.14 1.57 31.14
C TYR A 27 -6.35 0.58 31.98
N GLU A 28 -6.63 0.59 33.29
CA GLU A 28 -6.20 -0.45 34.23
C GLU A 28 -7.35 -1.45 34.42
N PHE A 29 -7.12 -2.72 34.07
CA PHE A 29 -8.10 -3.78 34.30
C PHE A 29 -7.90 -4.40 35.69
N ILE A 30 -8.95 -4.35 36.51
CA ILE A 30 -8.94 -4.88 37.87
C ILE A 30 -9.80 -6.15 37.89
N ASP A 31 -9.16 -7.32 37.93
CA ASP A 31 -9.85 -8.60 38.01
C ASP A 31 -10.34 -8.85 39.44
N ILE A 32 -11.65 -8.82 39.65
CA ILE A 32 -12.24 -8.99 40.98
C ILE A 32 -12.15 -10.43 41.49
N ASN A 33 -11.77 -11.38 40.64
CA ASN A 33 -11.57 -12.78 41.02
C ASN A 33 -10.13 -13.11 41.43
N SER A 34 -9.18 -12.18 41.24
CA SER A 34 -7.77 -12.49 41.47
C SER A 34 -7.33 -12.38 42.93
N ASP A 35 -7.93 -11.48 43.73
CA ASP A 35 -7.62 -11.27 45.15
C ASP A 35 -8.83 -10.71 45.91
N LEU A 36 -9.07 -11.21 47.14
CA LEU A 36 -10.09 -10.71 48.08
C LEU A 36 -9.98 -9.21 48.37
N LYS A 37 -8.79 -8.61 48.29
CA LYS A 37 -8.59 -7.17 48.46
C LYS A 37 -9.29 -6.39 47.36
N LEU A 38 -9.10 -6.78 46.10
CA LEU A 38 -9.71 -6.13 44.94
C LEU A 38 -11.22 -6.39 44.90
N PHE A 39 -11.64 -7.59 45.31
CA PHE A 39 -13.06 -7.89 45.46
C PHE A 39 -13.73 -6.99 46.53
N LYS A 40 -13.09 -6.80 47.70
CA LYS A 40 -13.58 -5.89 48.74
C LYS A 40 -13.62 -4.43 48.28
N GLU A 41 -12.64 -4.01 47.47
CA GLU A 41 -12.63 -2.68 46.85
C GLU A 41 -13.82 -2.49 45.92
N PHE A 42 -14.09 -3.47 45.04
CA PHE A 42 -15.27 -3.46 44.18
C PHE A 42 -16.58 -3.48 44.98
N LEU A 43 -16.69 -4.28 46.05
CA LEU A 43 -17.89 -4.28 46.89
C LEU A 43 -18.16 -2.90 47.52
N LYS A 44 -17.12 -2.21 47.99
CA LYS A 44 -17.28 -0.83 48.49
C LYS A 44 -17.79 0.12 47.41
N LEU A 45 -17.29 -0.02 46.18
CA LEU A 45 -17.76 0.77 45.04
C LEU A 45 -19.24 0.48 44.73
N ARG A 46 -19.59 -0.80 44.64
CA ARG A 46 -20.93 -1.31 44.31
C ARG A 46 -21.99 -0.97 45.37
N ASP A 47 -21.63 -1.09 46.64
CA ASP A 47 -22.59 -0.95 47.73
C ASP A 47 -22.90 0.53 48.03
N ASN A 48 -21.98 1.44 47.71
CA ASN A 48 -22.12 2.87 48.00
C ASN A 48 -22.47 3.74 46.78
N SER A 49 -22.63 3.15 45.59
CA SER A 49 -23.00 3.89 44.37
C SER A 49 -24.41 3.54 43.90
N PRO A 50 -25.30 4.54 43.70
CA PRO A 50 -26.65 4.32 43.17
C PRO A 50 -26.70 3.70 41.76
N VAL A 51 -25.61 3.82 40.99
CA VAL A 51 -25.50 3.25 39.64
C VAL A 51 -25.71 1.73 39.63
N PHE A 52 -25.43 1.06 40.76
CA PHE A 52 -25.61 -0.38 40.90
C PHE A 52 -26.98 -0.80 41.43
N ASP A 53 -27.89 0.13 41.75
CA ASP A 53 -29.15 -0.21 42.43
C ASP A 53 -30.02 -1.17 41.60
N ILE A 54 -30.15 -0.93 40.30
CA ILE A 54 -30.88 -1.82 39.38
C ILE A 54 -30.19 -3.19 39.28
N CYS A 55 -28.86 -3.23 39.23
CA CYS A 55 -28.11 -4.48 39.20
C CYS A 55 -28.31 -5.28 40.49
N LYS A 56 -28.27 -4.61 41.65
CA LYS A 56 -28.50 -5.23 42.97
C LYS A 56 -29.92 -5.78 43.08
N GLU A 57 -30.92 -5.00 42.67
CA GLU A 57 -32.34 -5.43 42.66
C GLU A 57 -32.55 -6.69 41.79
N LYS A 58 -31.91 -6.74 40.62
CA LYS A 58 -32.00 -7.88 39.69
C LYS A 58 -31.05 -9.04 39.99
N GLY A 59 -30.25 -8.95 41.06
CA GLY A 59 -29.29 -9.99 41.45
C GLY A 59 -28.02 -10.07 40.58
N TYR A 60 -27.74 -9.07 39.75
CA TYR A 60 -26.54 -8.99 38.93
C TYR A 60 -25.32 -8.47 39.71
N ILE A 61 -24.12 -8.89 39.29
CA ILE A 61 -22.85 -8.47 39.89
C ILE A 61 -22.57 -6.99 39.59
N GLY A 62 -22.95 -6.49 38.41
CA GLY A 62 -22.66 -5.11 37.98
C GLY A 62 -21.23 -4.97 37.42
N ILE A 63 -20.78 -5.92 36.61
CA ILE A 63 -19.51 -5.85 35.87
C ILE A 63 -19.79 -6.02 34.37
N PRO A 64 -19.03 -5.36 33.47
CA PRO A 64 -17.90 -4.48 33.75
C PRO A 64 -18.34 -3.16 34.43
N ALA A 65 -17.56 -2.70 35.41
CA ALA A 65 -17.76 -1.38 35.99
C ALA A 65 -16.59 -0.47 35.59
N ILE A 66 -16.91 0.49 34.71
CA ILE A 66 -15.99 1.47 34.17
C ILE A 66 -15.96 2.67 35.13
N VAL A 67 -14.78 3.00 35.63
CA VAL A 67 -14.57 4.14 36.53
C VAL A 67 -13.61 5.10 35.84
N SER A 68 -14.14 6.26 35.43
CA SER A 68 -13.36 7.34 34.82
C SER A 68 -12.46 8.03 35.83
N GLU A 69 -11.54 8.86 35.35
CA GLU A 69 -10.55 9.53 36.21
C GLU A 69 -11.16 10.54 37.19
N ASP A 70 -12.31 11.12 36.83
CA ASP A 70 -13.11 12.02 37.67
C ASP A 70 -14.02 11.27 38.67
N GLY A 71 -14.00 9.93 38.65
CA GLY A 71 -14.74 9.08 39.57
C GLY A 71 -16.18 8.78 39.13
N LYS A 72 -16.61 9.18 37.93
CA LYS A 72 -17.90 8.73 37.36
C LYS A 72 -17.84 7.23 37.08
N ILE A 73 -18.96 6.54 37.34
CA ILE A 73 -19.09 5.09 37.17
C ILE A 73 -20.14 4.81 36.09
N SER A 74 -19.80 3.97 35.12
CA SER A 74 -20.72 3.40 34.15
C SER A 74 -20.66 1.88 34.18
N LEU A 75 -21.81 1.22 33.99
CA LEU A 75 -21.93 -0.23 33.85
C LEU A 75 -22.25 -0.65 32.41
N ASP A 76 -22.44 0.32 31.52
CA ASP A 76 -22.74 0.11 30.12
C ASP A 76 -21.55 0.58 29.28
N THR A 77 -20.96 -0.36 28.55
CA THR A 77 -19.79 -0.08 27.72
C THR A 77 -20.16 0.77 26.51
N GLU A 78 -21.30 0.52 25.88
CA GLU A 78 -21.69 1.26 24.67
C GLU A 78 -22.08 2.69 25.01
N GLU A 79 -22.84 2.88 26.09
CA GLU A 79 -23.18 4.21 26.61
C GLU A 79 -21.91 4.98 26.99
N TYR A 80 -20.98 4.36 27.72
CA TYR A 80 -19.73 5.02 28.08
C TYR A 80 -18.89 5.40 26.85
N LEU A 81 -18.78 4.49 25.86
CA LEU A 81 -18.08 4.77 24.62
C LEU A 81 -18.76 5.88 23.79
N ALA A 82 -20.10 5.98 23.83
CA ALA A 82 -20.84 7.06 23.20
C ALA A 82 -20.60 8.40 23.92
N GLU A 83 -20.67 8.41 25.26
CA GLU A 83 -20.42 9.60 26.08
C GLU A 83 -18.99 10.14 25.89
N ILE A 84 -17.97 9.27 25.85
CA ILE A 84 -16.60 9.73 25.56
C ILE A 84 -16.42 10.18 24.11
N LYS A 85 -17.23 9.69 23.16
CA LYS A 85 -17.24 10.17 21.78
C LYS A 85 -17.92 11.54 21.67
N GLU A 86 -18.96 11.80 22.47
CA GLU A 86 -19.63 13.10 22.57
C GLU A 86 -18.83 14.14 23.36
N THR A 87 -18.12 13.73 24.42
CA THR A 87 -17.22 14.63 25.18
C THR A 87 -15.87 14.82 24.50
N ASN A 88 -15.45 13.89 23.62
CA ASN A 88 -14.39 14.11 22.61
C ASN A 88 -14.92 14.74 21.32
N VAL A 89 -16.07 15.45 21.34
CA VAL A 89 -16.29 16.52 20.37
C VAL A 89 -15.09 17.45 20.53
N LYS A 90 -14.17 17.33 19.58
CA LYS A 90 -12.90 18.02 19.51
C LYS A 90 -13.04 19.43 20.12
N VAL A 91 -12.31 19.69 21.20
CA VAL A 91 -11.58 20.95 21.22
C VAL A 91 -10.69 20.85 19.98
N ILE A 92 -11.17 21.42 18.89
CA ILE A 92 -10.33 21.75 17.77
C ILE A 92 -9.40 22.79 18.38
N GLU A 93 -8.23 22.35 18.87
CA GLU A 93 -7.08 23.22 18.72
C GLU A 93 -7.13 23.62 17.26
N ASP A 94 -7.34 24.90 17.02
CA ASP A 94 -7.34 25.55 15.70
C ASP A 94 -5.92 25.51 15.14
N THR A 95 -5.39 24.30 15.02
CA THR A 95 -4.22 23.96 14.25
C THR A 95 -4.80 23.52 12.92
N GLU A 96 -5.21 24.51 12.12
CA GLU A 96 -5.37 24.28 10.70
C GLU A 96 -4.10 23.56 10.22
N PRO A 97 -4.22 22.42 9.52
CA PRO A 97 -3.04 21.75 9.00
C PRO A 97 -2.32 22.73 8.08
N ASP A 98 -1.07 23.07 8.43
CA ASP A 98 -0.15 23.93 7.64
C ASP A 98 0.38 23.17 6.40
N ASN A 99 -0.52 22.52 5.67
CA ASN A 99 -0.24 21.83 4.43
C ASN A 99 -0.52 22.78 3.28
N ARG A 100 0.51 23.50 2.85
CA ARG A 100 0.44 24.30 1.63
C ARG A 100 0.05 23.40 0.44
N PRO A 101 -1.03 23.71 -0.30
CA PRO A 101 -1.41 22.93 -1.47
C PRO A 101 -0.31 22.91 -2.53
N VAL A 102 -0.05 21.72 -3.09
CA VAL A 102 0.76 21.53 -4.30
C VAL A 102 -0.14 21.71 -5.51
N THR A 103 0.23 22.61 -6.42
CA THR A 103 -0.52 22.88 -7.66
C THR A 103 0.11 22.19 -8.87
N LYS A 104 -0.62 22.18 -10.01
CA LYS A 104 -0.13 21.63 -11.27
C LYS A 104 1.17 22.31 -11.73
N GLU A 105 1.20 23.65 -11.66
CA GLU A 105 2.34 24.46 -12.10
C GLU A 105 3.61 24.13 -11.30
N GLU A 106 3.46 23.87 -10.00
CA GLU A 106 4.58 23.48 -9.14
C GLU A 106 5.10 22.09 -9.46
N ILE A 107 4.20 21.15 -9.80
CA ILE A 107 4.59 19.82 -10.26
C ILE A 107 5.34 19.95 -11.60
N VAL A 108 4.80 20.67 -12.58
CA VAL A 108 5.46 20.89 -13.89
C VAL A 108 6.83 21.55 -13.71
N LYS A 109 6.93 22.56 -12.84
CA LYS A 109 8.20 23.21 -12.52
C LYS A 109 9.21 22.22 -11.94
N ALA A 110 8.81 21.43 -10.94
CA ALA A 110 9.69 20.45 -10.31
C ALA A 110 10.13 19.35 -11.29
N LEU A 111 9.22 18.88 -12.15
CA LEU A 111 9.52 17.90 -13.20
C LEU A 111 10.50 18.46 -14.23
N THR A 112 10.34 19.72 -14.63
CA THR A 112 11.27 20.39 -15.55
C THR A 112 12.64 20.61 -14.88
N GLU A 113 12.66 21.07 -13.63
CA GLU A 113 13.87 21.33 -12.85
C GLU A 113 14.71 20.07 -12.63
N ILE A 114 14.06 18.93 -12.35
CA ILE A 114 14.77 17.65 -12.19
C ILE A 114 15.29 17.10 -13.52
N GLY A 115 14.81 17.60 -14.66
CA GLY A 115 15.28 17.25 -16.00
C GLY A 115 14.37 16.31 -16.79
N LEU A 116 13.08 16.25 -16.45
CA LEU A 116 12.06 15.68 -17.34
C LEU A 116 11.74 16.72 -18.42
N THR A 117 11.70 16.28 -19.67
CA THR A 117 11.63 17.12 -20.85
C THR A 117 10.65 16.57 -21.88
N ARG A 118 10.28 17.39 -22.87
CA ARG A 118 9.41 16.95 -23.96
C ARG A 118 10.03 15.77 -24.72
N ALA A 119 9.17 14.88 -25.20
CA ALA A 119 9.52 13.65 -25.91
C ALA A 119 10.22 12.56 -25.07
N ASP A 120 10.37 12.75 -23.76
CA ASP A 120 10.88 11.69 -22.89
C ASP A 120 9.93 10.47 -22.85
N ASN A 121 10.53 9.29 -22.74
CA ASN A 121 9.84 8.07 -22.34
C ASN A 121 10.12 7.83 -20.85
N VAL A 122 9.09 7.83 -20.00
CA VAL A 122 9.29 7.79 -18.54
C VAL A 122 8.40 6.74 -17.87
N MET A 123 9.01 5.90 -17.03
CA MET A 123 8.30 5.08 -16.05
C MET A 123 8.10 5.85 -14.76
N VAL A 124 6.86 5.92 -14.27
CA VAL A 124 6.52 6.70 -13.08
C VAL A 124 6.05 5.79 -11.95
N HIS A 125 6.62 6.01 -10.77
CA HIS A 125 6.16 5.46 -9.50
C HIS A 125 5.82 6.62 -8.57
N ALA A 126 4.60 6.64 -8.02
CA ALA A 126 4.14 7.81 -7.26
C ALA A 126 3.34 7.43 -6.01
N SER A 127 3.62 8.15 -4.92
CA SER A 127 2.82 8.14 -3.70
C SER A 127 2.14 9.50 -3.53
N LEU A 128 0.84 9.57 -3.85
CA LEU A 128 0.07 10.82 -3.78
C LEU A 128 0.07 11.41 -2.37
N SER A 129 -0.05 10.58 -1.33
CA SER A 129 -0.07 11.05 0.05
C SER A 129 1.26 11.65 0.51
N LYS A 130 2.38 11.24 -0.09
CA LYS A 130 3.71 11.78 0.26
C LYS A 130 3.92 13.18 -0.29
N LEU A 131 3.20 13.59 -1.33
CA LEU A 131 3.21 14.98 -1.80
C LEU A 131 2.56 15.96 -0.80
N GLY A 132 1.75 15.47 0.13
CA GLY A 132 0.90 16.31 0.99
C GLY A 132 -0.46 16.54 0.35
N TYR A 133 -0.97 17.77 0.43
CA TYR A 133 -2.24 18.12 -0.20
C TYR A 133 -2.02 18.55 -1.65
N VAL A 134 -2.44 17.74 -2.62
CA VAL A 134 -2.39 18.10 -4.05
C VAL A 134 -3.74 18.66 -4.47
N CYS A 135 -3.78 19.90 -4.93
CA CYS A 135 -4.99 20.50 -5.47
C CYS A 135 -5.43 19.71 -6.71
N GLY A 136 -6.59 19.02 -6.65
CA GLY A 136 -7.09 18.12 -7.70
C GLY A 136 -6.57 16.67 -7.64
N GLY A 137 -5.74 16.32 -6.65
CA GLY A 137 -5.33 14.94 -6.38
C GLY A 137 -4.55 14.28 -7.52
N ALA A 138 -4.87 13.02 -7.81
CA ALA A 138 -4.17 12.20 -8.80
C ALA A 138 -4.22 12.77 -10.23
N GLN A 139 -5.34 13.39 -10.60
CA GLN A 139 -5.55 13.99 -11.91
C GLN A 139 -4.48 15.05 -12.20
N THR A 140 -4.24 15.95 -11.25
CA THR A 140 -3.25 17.02 -11.35
C THR A 140 -1.84 16.49 -11.59
N VAL A 141 -1.48 15.39 -10.92
CA VAL A 141 -0.18 14.73 -11.12
C VAL A 141 -0.08 14.17 -12.54
N ILE A 142 -1.13 13.50 -13.03
CA ILE A 142 -1.16 12.92 -14.39
C ILE A 142 -1.05 14.03 -15.44
N GLU A 143 -1.88 15.06 -15.33
CA GLU A 143 -1.87 16.19 -16.27
C GLU A 143 -0.54 16.93 -16.29
N ALA A 144 0.11 17.12 -15.13
CA ALA A 144 1.43 17.74 -15.06
C ALA A 144 2.52 16.90 -15.77
N ILE A 145 2.50 15.58 -15.60
CA ILE A 145 3.46 14.70 -16.28
C ILE A 145 3.19 14.71 -17.80
N MET A 146 1.92 14.59 -18.22
CA MET A 146 1.52 14.65 -19.62
C MET A 146 1.93 15.97 -20.28
N GLU A 147 1.72 17.10 -19.60
CA GLU A 147 2.14 18.42 -20.08
C GLU A 147 3.65 18.52 -20.24
N THR A 148 4.42 17.97 -19.28
CA THR A 148 5.88 18.03 -19.30
C THR A 148 6.49 17.19 -20.43
N VAL A 149 5.99 15.96 -20.66
CA VAL A 149 6.52 15.10 -21.72
C VAL A 149 5.93 15.43 -23.10
N GLY A 150 4.71 15.95 -23.15
CA GLY A 150 3.98 16.26 -24.37
C GLY A 150 3.65 15.05 -25.24
N ASP A 151 2.97 15.29 -26.36
CA ASP A 151 2.41 14.24 -27.23
C ASP A 151 3.46 13.36 -27.92
N GLU A 152 4.68 13.88 -28.09
CA GLU A 152 5.81 13.12 -28.64
C GLU A 152 6.51 12.24 -27.60
N GLY A 153 6.16 12.39 -26.31
CA GLY A 153 6.69 11.61 -25.21
C GLY A 153 5.85 10.37 -24.92
N SER A 154 6.23 9.62 -23.89
CA SER A 154 5.46 8.47 -23.41
C SER A 154 5.58 8.30 -21.92
N ILE A 155 4.47 7.92 -21.29
CA ILE A 155 4.39 7.65 -19.85
C ILE A 155 4.07 6.18 -19.68
N MET A 156 4.74 5.52 -18.74
CA MET A 156 4.46 4.15 -18.33
C MET A 156 4.30 4.10 -16.81
N MET A 157 3.28 3.41 -16.30
CA MET A 157 3.12 3.16 -14.88
C MET A 157 2.85 1.69 -14.63
N PRO A 158 3.37 1.09 -13.54
CA PRO A 158 2.93 -0.21 -13.10
C PRO A 158 1.41 -0.24 -12.90
N ALA A 159 0.76 -1.26 -13.46
CA ALA A 159 -0.65 -1.52 -13.29
C ALA A 159 -0.85 -2.94 -12.74
N GLN A 160 0.02 -3.35 -11.81
CA GLN A 160 0.08 -4.72 -11.32
C GLN A 160 -1.20 -5.10 -10.58
N SER A 161 -1.63 -6.34 -10.79
CA SER A 161 -2.80 -6.98 -10.19
C SER A 161 -2.38 -8.30 -9.54
N TRP A 162 -1.36 -8.21 -8.67
CA TRP A 162 -0.65 -9.36 -8.10
C TRP A 162 -1.54 -10.30 -7.27
N LYS A 163 -2.75 -9.90 -6.86
CA LYS A 163 -3.73 -10.83 -6.26
C LYS A 163 -4.25 -11.88 -7.24
N ASN A 164 -4.06 -11.69 -8.54
CA ASN A 164 -4.31 -12.72 -9.56
C ASN A 164 -3.19 -13.77 -9.64
N LEU A 165 -2.34 -13.88 -8.62
CA LEU A 165 -1.41 -15.00 -8.46
C LEU A 165 -2.03 -16.08 -7.58
N ASP A 166 -1.44 -17.27 -7.62
CA ASP A 166 -1.84 -18.38 -6.75
C ASP A 166 -1.71 -18.00 -5.27
N PRO A 167 -2.64 -18.44 -4.40
CA PRO A 167 -2.48 -18.33 -2.96
C PRO A 167 -1.15 -18.84 -2.41
N ASP A 168 -0.52 -19.84 -3.06
CA ASP A 168 0.82 -20.32 -2.72
C ASP A 168 1.90 -19.22 -2.82
N ALA A 169 1.70 -18.18 -3.65
CA ALA A 169 2.58 -17.02 -3.76
C ALA A 169 2.45 -16.02 -2.59
N GLY A 170 1.61 -16.31 -1.58
CA GLY A 170 1.46 -15.48 -0.38
C GLY A 170 0.61 -14.22 -0.56
N VAL A 171 -0.14 -14.13 -1.67
CA VAL A 171 -0.92 -12.92 -2.03
C VAL A 171 -2.34 -12.87 -1.42
N HIS A 172 -2.77 -13.96 -0.76
CA HIS A 172 -4.10 -14.12 -0.15
C HIS A 172 -4.02 -14.43 1.36
N TRP A 173 -3.24 -13.65 2.10
CA TRP A 173 -2.90 -13.90 3.52
C TRP A 173 -4.07 -13.93 4.50
N THR A 174 -5.24 -13.41 4.13
CA THR A 174 -6.46 -13.43 4.96
C THR A 174 -7.28 -14.72 4.80
N VAL A 175 -6.89 -15.61 3.87
CA VAL A 175 -7.64 -16.83 3.55
C VAL A 175 -6.82 -18.07 3.91
N GLY A 176 -7.38 -18.92 4.77
CA GLY A 176 -6.75 -20.17 5.18
C GLY A 176 -6.58 -21.18 4.03
N ARG A 177 -5.51 -21.97 4.08
CA ARG A 177 -5.09 -22.93 3.03
C ARG A 177 -6.20 -23.86 2.53
N LYS A 178 -7.09 -24.31 3.42
CA LYS A 178 -8.23 -25.19 3.08
C LYS A 178 -9.20 -24.60 2.04
N TYR A 179 -9.19 -23.28 1.83
CA TYR A 179 -10.07 -22.59 0.89
C TYR A 179 -9.36 -22.16 -0.41
N TRP A 180 -8.07 -22.46 -0.58
CA TRP A 180 -7.32 -21.98 -1.74
C TRP A 180 -7.83 -22.52 -3.08
N GLN A 181 -8.39 -23.73 -3.09
CA GLN A 181 -9.02 -24.26 -4.30
C GLN A 181 -10.23 -23.41 -4.75
N ILE A 182 -11.00 -22.86 -3.80
CA ILE A 182 -12.11 -21.94 -4.12
C ILE A 182 -11.57 -20.71 -4.86
N ILE A 183 -10.42 -20.17 -4.45
CA ILE A 183 -9.76 -19.05 -5.14
C ILE A 183 -9.36 -19.48 -6.56
N ARG A 184 -8.67 -20.62 -6.71
CA ARG A 184 -8.23 -21.12 -8.03
C ARG A 184 -9.38 -21.38 -8.98
N ASP A 185 -10.54 -21.80 -8.48
CA ASP A 185 -11.72 -22.08 -9.29
C ASP A 185 -12.49 -20.80 -9.66
N ASN A 186 -12.48 -19.78 -8.79
CA ASN A 186 -13.39 -18.64 -8.88
C ASN A 186 -12.73 -17.27 -9.12
N TRP A 187 -11.40 -17.13 -8.99
CA TRP A 187 -10.75 -15.84 -9.23
C TRP A 187 -11.00 -15.42 -10.69
N PRO A 188 -11.54 -14.20 -10.93
CA PRO A 188 -11.94 -13.79 -12.27
C PRO A 188 -10.70 -13.67 -13.17
N ALA A 189 -10.89 -14.01 -14.44
CA ALA A 189 -9.85 -13.82 -15.44
C ALA A 189 -9.45 -12.34 -15.53
N TYR A 190 -8.17 -12.09 -15.77
CA TYR A 190 -7.67 -10.75 -16.00
C TYR A 190 -8.38 -10.09 -17.19
N ASP A 191 -8.81 -8.86 -16.98
CA ASP A 191 -9.36 -7.98 -18.01
C ASP A 191 -8.66 -6.62 -17.89
N LYS A 192 -8.07 -6.14 -18.99
CA LYS A 192 -7.30 -4.91 -19.03
C LYS A 192 -8.06 -3.69 -18.50
N LYS A 193 -9.37 -3.61 -18.80
CA LYS A 193 -10.26 -2.50 -18.43
C LYS A 193 -10.79 -2.66 -17.02
N LEU A 194 -11.25 -3.87 -16.67
CA LEU A 194 -11.99 -4.11 -15.42
C LEU A 194 -11.08 -4.42 -14.23
N THR A 195 -10.01 -5.18 -14.40
CA THR A 195 -9.20 -5.65 -13.26
C THR A 195 -8.49 -4.46 -12.60
N PRO A 196 -8.75 -4.16 -11.30
CA PRO A 196 -8.09 -3.06 -10.62
C PRO A 196 -6.62 -3.37 -10.37
N THR A 197 -5.82 -2.34 -10.10
CA THR A 197 -4.46 -2.54 -9.59
C THR A 197 -4.49 -2.99 -8.12
N ASN A 198 -3.38 -3.56 -7.65
CA ASN A 198 -3.16 -3.85 -6.25
C ASN A 198 -1.93 -3.05 -5.78
N SER A 199 -2.11 -2.19 -4.77
CA SER A 199 -1.05 -1.39 -4.14
C SER A 199 -0.20 -0.49 -5.07
N MET A 200 -0.69 -0.14 -6.27
CA MET A 200 0.03 0.75 -7.20
C MET A 200 -0.21 2.25 -6.92
N GLY A 201 -1.24 2.58 -6.13
CA GLY A 201 -1.57 3.95 -5.74
C GLY A 201 -2.60 4.64 -6.64
N ALA A 202 -3.20 5.71 -6.13
CA ALA A 202 -4.30 6.41 -6.80
C ALA A 202 -3.92 7.00 -8.17
N VAL A 203 -2.66 7.43 -8.32
CA VAL A 203 -2.14 7.97 -9.59
C VAL A 203 -2.13 6.90 -10.67
N ALA A 204 -1.55 5.73 -10.40
CA ALA A 204 -1.50 4.62 -11.35
C ALA A 204 -2.90 4.05 -11.65
N GLU A 205 -3.77 3.96 -10.65
CA GLU A 205 -5.14 3.47 -10.81
C GLU A 205 -6.00 4.38 -11.70
N MET A 206 -5.87 5.70 -11.55
CA MET A 206 -6.54 6.67 -12.44
C MET A 206 -5.89 6.66 -13.84
N PHE A 207 -4.56 6.65 -13.90
CA PHE A 207 -3.82 6.69 -15.16
C PHE A 207 -4.16 5.52 -16.09
N ARG A 208 -4.34 4.29 -15.56
CA ARG A 208 -4.70 3.12 -16.38
C ARG A 208 -6.07 3.22 -17.05
N LEU A 209 -6.95 4.09 -16.57
CA LEU A 209 -8.28 4.36 -17.13
C LEU A 209 -8.32 5.66 -17.94
N TRP A 210 -7.21 6.41 -17.97
CA TRP A 210 -7.13 7.68 -18.67
C TRP A 210 -7.30 7.49 -20.18
N GLU A 211 -7.93 8.47 -20.82
CA GLU A 211 -8.17 8.41 -22.26
C GLU A 211 -6.84 8.33 -23.03
N GLY A 212 -6.78 7.40 -23.99
CA GLY A 212 -5.56 7.12 -24.77
C GLY A 212 -4.55 6.20 -24.09
N THR A 213 -4.76 5.82 -22.82
CA THR A 213 -3.89 4.83 -22.15
C THR A 213 -4.21 3.40 -22.62
N VAL A 214 -3.15 2.62 -22.82
CA VAL A 214 -3.22 1.18 -23.15
C VAL A 214 -2.57 0.38 -22.04
N ARG A 215 -3.10 -0.82 -21.73
CA ARG A 215 -2.55 -1.72 -20.72
C ARG A 215 -2.02 -3.01 -21.36
N SER A 216 -0.89 -3.50 -20.87
CA SER A 216 -0.28 -4.74 -21.34
C SER A 216 -1.04 -5.99 -20.88
N ASP A 217 -0.84 -7.13 -21.54
CA ASP A 217 -1.61 -8.37 -21.35
C ASP A 217 -1.35 -9.15 -20.04
N HIS A 218 -0.25 -8.90 -19.33
CA HIS A 218 0.14 -9.76 -18.21
C HIS A 218 -0.86 -9.70 -17.02
N PRO A 219 -1.42 -10.84 -16.55
CA PRO A 219 -2.50 -10.87 -15.56
C PRO A 219 -2.13 -10.41 -14.15
N ALA A 220 -0.86 -10.57 -13.74
CA ALA A 220 -0.36 -10.10 -12.45
C ALA A 220 0.58 -8.87 -12.55
N ARG A 221 1.41 -8.77 -13.59
CA ARG A 221 2.52 -7.81 -13.71
C ARG A 221 2.30 -6.72 -14.76
N SER A 222 1.06 -6.49 -15.20
CA SER A 222 0.79 -5.51 -16.26
C SER A 222 1.29 -4.09 -15.96
N VAL A 223 1.55 -3.33 -17.02
CA VAL A 223 1.78 -1.89 -17.01
C VAL A 223 0.73 -1.18 -17.85
N ALA A 224 0.46 0.08 -17.53
CA ALA A 224 -0.30 0.99 -18.36
C ALA A 224 0.66 1.98 -19.03
N ALA A 225 0.39 2.39 -20.26
CA ALA A 225 1.19 3.36 -20.98
C ALA A 225 0.35 4.32 -21.83
N TRP A 226 0.81 5.55 -21.97
CA TRP A 226 0.19 6.63 -22.73
C TRP A 226 1.25 7.33 -23.60
N GLY A 227 0.82 7.94 -24.71
CA GLY A 227 1.67 8.72 -25.61
C GLY A 227 2.22 7.91 -26.79
N LYS A 228 3.21 8.50 -27.48
CA LYS A 228 3.75 8.04 -28.78
C LYS A 228 4.09 6.54 -28.84
N ASN A 229 4.69 6.00 -27.77
CA ASN A 229 5.18 4.63 -27.69
C ASN A 229 4.28 3.71 -26.84
N ALA A 230 3.05 4.13 -26.47
CA ALA A 230 2.18 3.34 -25.60
C ALA A 230 1.94 1.91 -26.10
N LEU A 231 1.63 1.76 -27.40
CA LEU A 231 1.43 0.46 -28.04
C LEU A 231 2.72 -0.35 -28.08
N TYR A 232 3.87 0.30 -28.35
CA TYR A 232 5.17 -0.36 -28.35
C TYR A 232 5.52 -0.91 -26.98
N LEU A 233 5.35 -0.10 -25.93
CA LEU A 233 5.66 -0.47 -24.56
C LEU A 233 4.80 -1.64 -24.09
N THR A 234 3.51 -1.69 -24.48
CA THR A 234 2.54 -2.63 -23.91
C THR A 234 2.25 -3.88 -24.73
N LYS A 235 2.63 -3.94 -26.02
CA LYS A 235 2.35 -5.10 -26.89
C LYS A 235 2.96 -6.39 -26.34
N ASN A 236 2.38 -7.55 -26.63
CA ASN A 236 3.00 -8.87 -26.41
C ASN A 236 3.75 -9.00 -25.07
N HIS A 237 3.11 -8.63 -23.97
CA HIS A 237 3.69 -8.83 -22.64
C HIS A 237 3.48 -10.30 -22.25
N ASP A 238 4.52 -11.09 -22.49
CA ASP A 238 4.52 -12.55 -22.34
C ASP A 238 4.30 -12.97 -20.87
N LEU A 239 3.69 -14.14 -20.67
CA LEU A 239 3.45 -14.68 -19.33
C LEU A 239 4.75 -15.11 -18.62
N SER A 240 5.74 -15.57 -19.37
CA SER A 240 7.01 -16.06 -18.85
C SER A 240 8.08 -14.96 -18.77
N ASP A 241 8.05 -13.98 -19.68
CA ASP A 241 8.93 -12.80 -19.61
C ASP A 241 8.24 -11.58 -18.98
N ILE A 242 8.08 -11.65 -17.65
CA ILE A 242 7.30 -10.65 -16.89
C ILE A 242 8.00 -9.29 -16.75
N LEU A 243 9.34 -9.28 -16.71
CA LEU A 243 10.16 -8.09 -16.40
C LEU A 243 11.51 -8.09 -17.12
N GLY A 244 11.75 -9.03 -18.04
CA GLY A 244 13.00 -9.13 -18.79
C GLY A 244 12.98 -8.34 -20.09
N LYS A 245 13.81 -8.76 -21.06
CA LYS A 245 14.13 -7.97 -22.26
C LYS A 245 12.92 -7.73 -23.17
N ALA A 246 12.05 -8.71 -23.32
CA ALA A 246 10.86 -8.59 -24.17
C ALA A 246 9.68 -7.93 -23.43
N SER A 247 9.78 -7.75 -22.10
CA SER A 247 8.76 -7.09 -21.29
C SER A 247 8.67 -5.57 -21.57
N PRO A 248 7.62 -4.88 -21.07
CA PRO A 248 7.53 -3.42 -21.14
C PRO A 248 8.72 -2.69 -20.52
N VAL A 249 9.31 -3.24 -19.44
CA VAL A 249 10.48 -2.66 -18.77
C VAL A 249 11.71 -2.74 -19.68
N GLY A 250 11.91 -3.87 -20.36
CA GLY A 250 12.97 -4.05 -21.36
C GLY A 250 12.80 -3.12 -22.57
N ARG A 251 11.56 -2.87 -23.02
CA ARG A 251 11.29 -1.93 -24.10
C ARG A 251 11.53 -0.48 -23.73
N LEU A 252 11.23 -0.10 -22.49
CA LEU A 252 11.63 1.22 -22.01
C LEU A 252 13.16 1.38 -22.03
N TYR A 253 13.89 0.31 -21.72
CA TYR A 253 15.35 0.32 -21.77
C TYR A 253 15.82 0.52 -23.22
N GLU A 254 15.21 -0.14 -24.20
CA GLU A 254 15.50 0.07 -25.63
C GLU A 254 15.22 1.50 -26.10
N LEU A 255 14.22 2.16 -25.53
CA LEU A 255 13.88 3.56 -25.82
C LEU A 255 14.75 4.60 -25.08
N ASP A 256 15.78 4.16 -24.36
CA ASP A 256 16.60 5.01 -23.49
C ASP A 256 15.77 5.80 -22.48
N GLY A 257 14.74 5.15 -21.92
CA GLY A 257 13.78 5.79 -21.05
C GLY A 257 14.34 6.18 -19.68
N LYS A 258 13.52 6.94 -18.95
CA LYS A 258 13.80 7.43 -17.60
C LYS A 258 12.89 6.75 -16.58
N VAL A 259 13.30 6.75 -15.32
CA VAL A 259 12.46 6.39 -14.16
C VAL A 259 12.29 7.60 -13.28
N LEU A 260 11.03 7.95 -13.01
CA LEU A 260 10.61 9.02 -12.12
C LEU A 260 10.00 8.42 -10.85
N LEU A 261 10.61 8.69 -9.70
CA LEU A 261 10.12 8.30 -8.38
C LEU A 261 9.57 9.53 -7.66
N ILE A 262 8.27 9.54 -7.35
CA ILE A 262 7.59 10.65 -6.66
C ILE A 262 7.19 10.19 -5.26
N GLY A 263 7.93 10.63 -4.25
CA GLY A 263 7.63 10.28 -2.85
C GLY A 263 7.74 8.79 -2.54
N VAL A 264 8.51 8.04 -3.33
CA VAL A 264 8.79 6.61 -3.14
C VAL A 264 10.30 6.34 -3.29
N GLY A 265 10.76 5.26 -2.66
CA GLY A 265 12.15 4.81 -2.73
C GLY A 265 12.41 3.85 -3.89
N TYR A 266 13.62 3.31 -3.92
CA TYR A 266 14.04 2.31 -4.91
C TYR A 266 13.33 0.97 -4.71
N ASP A 267 12.84 0.67 -3.51
CA ASP A 267 11.95 -0.47 -3.22
C ASP A 267 10.69 -0.52 -4.09
N LYS A 268 10.30 0.61 -4.71
CA LYS A 268 9.17 0.69 -5.65
C LYS A 268 9.61 0.73 -7.12
N ASN A 269 10.91 0.77 -7.41
CA ASN A 269 11.43 0.92 -8.76
C ASN A 269 11.43 -0.42 -9.51
N THR A 270 10.37 -0.68 -10.27
CA THR A 270 10.20 -1.93 -11.02
C THR A 270 11.27 -2.14 -12.08
N SER A 271 11.98 -1.09 -12.52
CA SER A 271 13.06 -1.24 -13.52
C SER A 271 14.24 -2.06 -13.00
N LEU A 272 14.46 -2.10 -11.69
CA LEU A 272 15.54 -2.91 -11.10
C LEU A 272 15.34 -4.41 -11.33
N HIS A 273 14.11 -4.88 -11.49
CA HIS A 273 13.86 -6.28 -11.84
C HIS A 273 14.37 -6.68 -13.23
N LEU A 274 14.55 -5.72 -14.15
CA LEU A 274 15.22 -6.02 -15.42
C LEU A 274 16.66 -6.48 -15.17
N ALA A 275 17.34 -5.91 -14.17
CA ALA A 275 18.67 -6.31 -13.77
C ALA A 275 18.70 -7.77 -13.28
N ASP A 276 17.70 -8.21 -12.50
CA ASP A 276 17.55 -9.63 -12.09
C ASP A 276 17.61 -10.56 -13.30
N THR A 277 16.91 -10.18 -14.38
CA THR A 277 16.79 -11.02 -15.57
C THR A 277 18.09 -11.14 -16.36
N VAL A 278 18.98 -10.14 -16.29
CA VAL A 278 20.23 -10.10 -17.07
C VAL A 278 21.49 -10.37 -16.25
N ALA A 279 21.43 -10.26 -14.92
CA ALA A 279 22.52 -10.58 -14.00
C ALA A 279 22.70 -12.08 -13.83
N ASN A 280 23.92 -12.51 -13.50
CA ASN A 280 24.23 -13.88 -13.12
C ASN A 280 24.59 -13.97 -11.62
N TYR A 281 23.75 -14.65 -10.83
CA TYR A 281 23.96 -14.86 -9.40
C TYR A 281 23.47 -16.26 -9.01
N VAL A 282 24.05 -16.84 -7.97
CA VAL A 282 23.88 -18.28 -7.62
C VAL A 282 22.43 -18.62 -7.30
N GLY A 283 21.71 -17.76 -6.57
CA GLY A 283 20.30 -17.96 -6.23
C GLY A 283 19.30 -17.77 -7.39
N LYS A 284 19.76 -17.53 -8.62
CA LYS A 284 18.87 -17.28 -9.77
C LYS A 284 18.18 -18.57 -10.21
N HIS A 285 16.85 -18.57 -10.19
CA HIS A 285 16.05 -19.71 -10.60
C HIS A 285 14.67 -19.28 -11.10
N ASN A 286 14.03 -20.16 -11.87
CA ASN A 286 12.64 -19.97 -12.28
C ASN A 286 11.67 -20.57 -11.26
N VAL A 287 10.45 -20.07 -11.26
CA VAL A 287 9.30 -20.56 -10.50
C VAL A 287 8.10 -20.74 -11.42
N THR A 288 7.18 -21.63 -11.04
CA THR A 288 5.88 -21.75 -11.70
C THR A 288 4.87 -20.85 -10.99
N GLU A 289 4.40 -19.82 -11.68
CA GLU A 289 3.29 -18.99 -11.24
C GLU A 289 1.99 -19.44 -11.90
N HIS A 290 0.86 -19.05 -11.31
CA HIS A 290 -0.46 -19.29 -11.89
C HIS A 290 -1.32 -18.03 -11.85
N SER A 291 -2.13 -17.81 -12.87
CA SER A 291 -3.10 -16.72 -12.92
C SER A 291 -4.36 -17.08 -13.67
N ALA A 292 -5.47 -16.42 -13.33
CA ALA A 292 -6.70 -16.50 -14.11
C ALA A 292 -6.59 -15.60 -15.36
N ILE A 293 -6.77 -16.20 -16.54
CA ILE A 293 -6.78 -15.52 -17.84
C ILE A 293 -7.96 -15.98 -18.70
N MET A 294 -8.24 -15.27 -19.78
CA MET A 294 -9.15 -15.72 -20.83
C MET A 294 -8.35 -16.36 -21.97
N GLU A 295 -8.61 -17.62 -22.28
CA GLU A 295 -8.12 -18.31 -23.48
C GLU A 295 -9.33 -18.78 -24.30
N GLU A 296 -9.40 -18.38 -25.57
CA GLU A 296 -10.49 -18.77 -26.48
C GLU A 296 -11.91 -18.54 -25.92
N GLY A 297 -12.10 -17.43 -25.20
CA GLY A 297 -13.39 -17.07 -24.59
C GLY A 297 -13.74 -17.85 -23.32
N LYS A 298 -12.81 -18.64 -22.76
CA LYS A 298 -12.98 -19.36 -21.50
C LYS A 298 -11.97 -18.92 -20.46
N ARG A 299 -12.42 -18.87 -19.20
CA ARG A 299 -11.55 -18.59 -18.05
C ARG A 299 -10.69 -19.82 -17.76
N VAL A 300 -9.37 -19.63 -17.73
CA VAL A 300 -8.36 -20.66 -17.46
C VAL A 300 -7.49 -20.23 -16.30
N TRP A 301 -7.23 -21.14 -15.35
CA TRP A 301 -6.19 -20.99 -14.34
C TRP A 301 -4.86 -21.46 -14.94
N LYS A 302 -4.12 -20.54 -15.56
CA LYS A 302 -2.97 -20.86 -16.40
C LYS A 302 -1.71 -20.92 -15.55
N ALA A 303 -0.98 -22.03 -15.66
CA ALA A 303 0.39 -22.16 -15.16
C ALA A 303 1.38 -21.61 -16.19
N TYR A 304 2.42 -20.92 -15.73
CA TYR A 304 3.53 -20.45 -16.54
C TYR A 304 4.82 -20.41 -15.72
N GLU A 305 5.94 -20.65 -16.37
CA GLU A 305 7.26 -20.57 -15.76
C GLU A 305 7.84 -19.17 -15.97
N THR A 306 8.33 -18.53 -14.91
CA THR A 306 8.95 -17.20 -14.96
C THR A 306 10.15 -17.14 -14.01
N LEU A 307 11.03 -16.16 -14.20
CA LEU A 307 12.11 -15.89 -13.26
C LEU A 307 11.54 -15.49 -11.89
N TYR A 308 12.09 -16.08 -10.82
CA TYR A 308 11.88 -15.59 -9.46
C TYR A 308 12.57 -14.24 -9.26
N VAL A 309 11.81 -13.22 -8.90
CA VAL A 309 12.32 -11.86 -8.68
C VAL A 309 12.13 -11.45 -7.22
N ASN A 310 13.15 -10.80 -6.65
CA ASN A 310 13.13 -10.27 -5.28
C ASN A 310 13.67 -8.82 -5.29
N GLY A 311 12.99 -7.94 -4.58
CA GLY A 311 13.33 -6.51 -4.46
C GLY A 311 13.78 -6.06 -3.07
N GLU A 312 14.07 -6.98 -2.14
CA GLU A 312 14.46 -6.65 -0.76
C GLU A 312 15.70 -5.74 -0.67
N ASP A 313 16.65 -5.88 -1.59
CA ASP A 313 17.90 -5.11 -1.65
C ASP A 313 17.84 -3.89 -2.57
N PHE A 314 16.67 -3.55 -3.11
CA PHE A 314 16.54 -2.43 -4.06
C PHE A 314 16.95 -1.08 -3.47
N ASN A 315 16.71 -0.86 -2.18
CA ASN A 315 17.19 0.34 -1.50
C ASN A 315 18.72 0.37 -1.41
N GLU A 316 19.37 -0.76 -1.12
CA GLU A 316 20.83 -0.85 -1.06
C GLU A 316 21.46 -0.60 -2.44
N ILE A 317 20.87 -1.16 -3.50
CA ILE A 317 21.27 -0.89 -4.89
C ILE A 317 21.12 0.59 -5.21
N GLY A 318 19.98 1.19 -4.85
CA GLY A 318 19.71 2.62 -5.06
C GLY A 318 20.68 3.54 -4.33
N GLU A 319 20.99 3.24 -3.06
CA GLU A 319 21.97 3.98 -2.27
C GLU A 319 23.39 3.83 -2.82
N ALA A 320 23.77 2.64 -3.30
CA ALA A 320 25.03 2.45 -4.00
C ALA A 320 25.08 3.24 -5.31
N PHE A 321 23.99 3.25 -6.08
CA PHE A 321 23.88 4.00 -7.33
C PHE A 321 24.04 5.50 -7.10
N GLU A 322 23.37 6.08 -6.09
CA GLU A 322 23.48 7.51 -5.75
C GLU A 322 24.86 7.92 -5.22
N ARG A 323 25.67 6.99 -4.70
CA ARG A 323 27.07 7.26 -4.32
C ARG A 323 28.00 7.39 -5.52
N GLU A 324 27.67 6.72 -6.62
CA GLU A 324 28.52 6.65 -7.82
C GLU A 324 28.02 7.49 -9.01
N ARG A 325 26.76 7.89 -8.99
CA ARG A 325 26.10 8.62 -10.06
C ARG A 325 25.36 9.82 -9.50
N ASP A 326 25.40 10.92 -10.24
CA ASP A 326 24.68 12.14 -9.88
C ASP A 326 23.19 12.01 -10.22
N VAL A 327 22.41 11.48 -9.26
CA VAL A 327 20.95 11.39 -9.37
C VAL A 327 20.34 12.69 -8.87
N LYS A 328 19.73 13.44 -9.79
CA LYS A 328 19.04 14.69 -9.44
C LYS A 328 17.86 14.42 -8.53
N LYS A 329 17.73 15.28 -7.52
CA LYS A 329 16.68 15.27 -6.50
C LYS A 329 16.08 16.65 -6.37
N VAL A 330 14.76 16.75 -6.39
CA VAL A 330 14.02 18.01 -6.22
C VAL A 330 12.94 17.82 -5.16
N LYS A 331 12.73 18.81 -4.29
CA LYS A 331 11.62 18.80 -3.33
C LYS A 331 10.33 19.23 -4.01
N LEU A 332 9.24 18.51 -3.72
CA LEU A 332 7.91 18.81 -4.21
C LEU A 332 6.88 18.47 -3.11
N GLY A 333 6.20 19.50 -2.61
CA GLY A 333 5.35 19.38 -1.43
C GLY A 333 6.11 18.78 -0.25
N ASN A 334 5.57 17.72 0.34
CA ASN A 334 6.14 17.05 1.50
C ASN A 334 7.12 15.92 1.15
N CYS A 335 7.52 15.77 -0.11
CA CYS A 335 8.44 14.72 -0.54
C CYS A 335 9.57 15.19 -1.43
N GLU A 336 10.46 14.25 -1.72
CA GLU A 336 11.49 14.37 -2.75
C GLU A 336 11.10 13.54 -3.96
N ILE A 337 11.38 14.09 -5.14
CA ILE A 337 11.27 13.40 -6.41
C ILE A 337 12.68 13.09 -6.95
N ARG A 338 12.83 11.94 -7.62
CA ARG A 338 14.08 11.47 -8.26
C ARG A 338 13.83 11.17 -9.71
N LEU A 339 14.76 11.55 -10.58
CA LEU A 339 14.75 11.19 -11.99
C LEU A 339 16.11 10.58 -12.36
N MET A 340 16.08 9.45 -13.04
CA MET A 340 17.28 8.74 -13.49
C MET A 340 17.05 8.10 -14.84
N ARG A 341 18.12 7.92 -15.62
CA ARG A 341 18.06 7.13 -16.86
C ARG A 341 17.97 5.66 -16.49
N GLN A 342 17.01 4.95 -17.07
CA GLN A 342 16.76 3.56 -16.75
C GLN A 342 17.96 2.67 -17.11
N ARG A 343 18.62 2.93 -18.26
CA ARG A 343 19.80 2.17 -18.67
C ARG A 343 20.92 2.23 -17.65
N ASP A 344 21.27 3.44 -17.24
CA ASP A 344 22.36 3.69 -16.29
C ASP A 344 22.09 2.98 -14.95
N LEU A 345 20.83 3.01 -14.48
CA LEU A 345 20.40 2.30 -13.28
C LEU A 345 20.48 0.78 -13.44
N VAL A 346 19.91 0.23 -14.50
CA VAL A 346 19.85 -1.22 -14.72
C VAL A 346 21.24 -1.82 -14.94
N ASP A 347 22.10 -1.13 -15.69
CA ASP A 347 23.47 -1.58 -15.96
C ASP A 347 24.32 -1.54 -14.68
N PHE A 348 24.11 -0.55 -13.82
CA PHE A 348 24.71 -0.49 -12.49
C PHE A 348 24.20 -1.61 -11.59
N ALA A 349 22.87 -1.75 -11.48
CA ALA A 349 22.22 -2.75 -10.65
C ALA A 349 22.63 -4.17 -11.03
N LYS A 350 22.79 -4.45 -12.33
CA LYS A 350 23.29 -5.74 -12.81
C LYS A 350 24.65 -6.07 -12.18
N LYS A 351 25.61 -5.16 -12.26
CA LYS A 351 26.96 -5.38 -11.70
C LYS A 351 26.89 -5.56 -10.20
N TRP A 352 26.14 -4.70 -9.53
CA TRP A 352 25.95 -4.78 -8.08
C TRP A 352 25.36 -6.14 -7.66
N ILE A 353 24.35 -6.63 -8.37
CA ILE A 353 23.73 -7.94 -8.12
C ILE A 353 24.74 -9.07 -8.30
N GLU A 354 25.53 -9.06 -9.38
CA GLU A 354 26.55 -10.08 -9.67
C GLU A 354 27.66 -10.13 -8.59
N GLU A 355 27.92 -9.02 -7.91
CA GLU A 355 28.93 -8.91 -6.85
C GLU A 355 28.39 -9.24 -5.45
N ASN A 356 27.11 -8.96 -5.18
CA ASN A 356 26.57 -8.97 -3.81
C ASN A 356 25.54 -10.08 -3.55
N ARG A 357 24.77 -10.52 -4.57
CA ARG A 357 23.82 -11.61 -4.39
C ARG A 357 24.54 -12.96 -4.50
N ARG A 358 24.37 -13.77 -3.46
CA ARG A 358 25.05 -15.05 -3.29
C ARG A 358 24.23 -16.27 -3.60
#